data_AF-A0A0P9F809-F1
#
_entry.id   AF-A0A0P9F809-F1
#
_cell.length_a   1.000
_cell.length_b   1.000
_cell.length_c   1.000
_cell.angle_alpha   90.00
_cell.angle_beta   90.00
_cell.angle_gamma   90.00
#
_symmetry.space_group_name_H-M   'P 1'
#
loop_
_entity.id
_entity.type
_entity.pdbx_description
1 polymer ?
#
loop_
_entity_poly.entity_id
_entity_poly.type
_entity_poly.pdbx_seq_one_letter_code
_entity_poly.pdbx_strand_id
1 'polypeptide(L)'
;MLDNCEHVRASAAALIRDLLDIAPGLRVLATSRERLQLRGEHVVLLDGLPVPERDSDDPRSFAGVQLFLMRAAQRAPDFQGDDAMLAAVSRLCRLLGGLPLALEMAASWVEHYSCDEIAAGVSANLAFLATRDSDMPERQRSLHATFTYSWDILPNNEQLALAQLSVFQAAFDRPAAQAIANADVPTLATLVDRSLLRQSGVGRYEFHPLLRQFAAAQLAAAGPALGASAANRHSAYYLALAGVQAAALHGPRPQSARLVLQGCLPEIRQACLWTLASGQLDLLETHLTAVASVFNALGLIA
;
A
#
# COMPACT_ATOMS: atom_id res chain seq x y z
N MET A 1 28.71 1.74 10.51
CA MET A 1 27.47 1.67 9.71
C MET A 1 27.54 0.41 8.87
N LEU A 2 26.46 -0.36 8.80
CA LEU A 2 26.34 -1.55 7.97
C LEU A 2 25.20 -1.30 6.97
N ASP A 3 25.39 -1.69 5.72
CA ASP A 3 24.40 -1.44 4.66
C ASP A 3 23.93 -2.75 4.05
N ASN A 4 22.64 -2.81 3.66
CA ASN A 4 22.05 -3.92 2.90
C ASN A 4 22.17 -5.28 3.61
N CYS A 5 21.91 -5.30 4.92
CA CYS A 5 22.16 -6.44 5.79
C CYS A 5 21.24 -7.65 5.51
N GLU A 6 20.15 -7.49 4.76
CA GLU A 6 19.20 -8.57 4.46
C GLU A 6 19.85 -9.80 3.80
N HIS A 7 20.92 -9.61 3.01
CA HIS A 7 21.62 -10.70 2.34
C HIS A 7 22.48 -11.56 3.28
N VAL A 8 22.88 -10.99 4.41
CA VAL A 8 23.75 -11.62 5.40
C VAL A 8 23.14 -11.52 6.79
N ARG A 9 21.80 -11.51 6.88
CA ARG A 9 21.04 -11.15 8.09
C ARG A 9 21.53 -11.87 9.34
N ALA A 10 21.67 -13.19 9.27
CA ALA A 10 22.13 -14.00 10.40
C ALA A 10 23.57 -13.67 10.83
N SER A 11 24.49 -13.53 9.86
CA SER A 11 25.90 -13.21 10.10
C SER A 11 26.09 -11.78 10.59
N ALA A 12 25.37 -10.82 10.01
CA ALA A 12 25.36 -9.43 10.46
C ALA A 12 24.81 -9.32 11.88
N ALA A 13 23.70 -9.99 12.18
CA ALA A 13 23.14 -10.04 13.53
C ALA A 13 24.13 -10.64 14.54
N ALA A 14 24.84 -11.72 14.18
CA ALA A 14 25.88 -12.30 15.04
C ALA A 14 27.03 -11.32 15.31
N LEU A 15 27.59 -10.73 14.26
CA LEU A 15 28.66 -9.76 14.36
C LEU A 15 28.25 -8.55 15.24
N ILE A 16 27.05 -8.02 15.04
CA ILE A 16 26.57 -6.86 15.80
C ILE A 16 26.43 -7.20 17.29
N ARG A 17 25.93 -8.40 17.64
CA ARG A 17 25.85 -8.82 19.05
C ARG A 17 27.22 -8.87 19.68
N ASP A 18 28.17 -9.56 19.06
CA ASP A 18 29.51 -9.74 19.59
C ASP A 18 30.20 -8.38 19.78
N LEU A 19 30.03 -7.45 18.84
CA LEU A 19 30.57 -6.10 18.94
C LEU A 19 29.95 -5.26 20.06
N LEU A 20 28.63 -5.37 20.26
CA LEU A 20 27.94 -4.65 21.33
C LEU A 20 28.30 -5.19 22.72
N ASP A 21 28.55 -6.50 22.84
CA ASP A 21 28.97 -7.13 24.10
C ASP A 21 30.39 -6.70 24.53
N ILE A 22 31.28 -6.44 23.56
CA ILE A 22 32.68 -6.06 23.82
C ILE A 22 32.84 -4.54 23.99
N ALA A 23 31.98 -3.72 23.37
CA ALA A 23 32.09 -2.27 23.33
C ALA A 23 30.81 -1.54 23.79
N PRO A 24 30.64 -1.26 25.10
CA PRO A 24 29.39 -0.72 25.67
C PRO A 24 29.01 0.71 25.24
N GLY A 25 29.86 1.40 24.47
CA GLY A 25 29.57 2.71 23.86
C GLY A 25 29.28 2.66 22.36
N LEU A 26 29.40 1.49 21.73
CA LEU A 26 29.21 1.34 20.29
C LEU A 26 27.75 1.57 19.90
N ARG A 27 27.53 2.37 18.86
CA ARG A 27 26.24 2.51 18.19
C ARG A 27 26.34 2.00 16.77
N VAL A 28 25.45 1.10 16.40
CA VAL A 28 25.40 0.53 15.05
C VAL A 28 24.17 1.08 14.34
N LEU A 29 24.38 1.75 13.22
CA LEU A 29 23.35 2.02 12.23
C LEU A 29 23.46 0.93 11.16
N ALA A 30 22.41 0.12 11.01
CA ALA A 30 22.29 -0.92 10.01
C ALA A 30 21.05 -0.64 9.13
N THR A 31 21.20 -0.73 7.80
CA THR A 31 20.07 -0.73 6.88
C THR A 31 19.75 -2.17 6.49
N SER A 32 18.46 -2.49 6.40
CA SER A 32 17.98 -3.82 6.00
C SER A 32 16.53 -3.73 5.56
N ARG A 33 16.12 -4.60 4.62
CA ARG A 33 14.70 -4.81 4.25
C ARG A 33 13.93 -5.66 5.26
N GLU A 34 14.64 -6.48 6.03
CA GLU A 34 14.08 -7.34 7.08
C GLU A 34 14.70 -6.98 8.43
N ARG A 35 13.93 -7.04 9.52
CA ARG A 35 14.46 -6.81 10.87
C ARG A 35 15.58 -7.78 11.20
N LEU A 36 16.63 -7.30 11.87
CA LEU A 36 17.76 -8.15 12.28
C LEU A 36 17.42 -9.06 13.47
N GLN A 37 16.31 -8.77 14.17
CA GLN A 37 15.79 -9.53 15.30
C GLN A 37 16.79 -9.57 16.47
N LEU A 38 17.43 -8.42 16.74
CA LEU A 38 18.38 -8.27 17.83
C LEU A 38 17.71 -7.77 19.11
N ARG A 39 18.20 -8.21 20.27
CA ARG A 39 17.79 -7.63 21.56
C ARG A 39 18.32 -6.19 21.63
N GLY A 40 17.43 -5.23 21.91
CA GLY A 40 17.78 -3.79 21.91
C GLY A 40 17.76 -3.14 20.52
N GLU A 41 17.24 -3.83 19.49
CA GLU A 41 17.06 -3.24 18.17
C GLU A 41 16.02 -2.10 18.21
N HIS A 42 16.44 -0.91 17.79
CA HIS A 42 15.56 0.23 17.57
C HIS A 42 15.27 0.34 16.07
N VAL A 43 14.12 -0.18 15.64
CA VAL A 43 13.71 -0.17 14.23
C VAL A 43 13.15 1.20 13.85
N VAL A 44 13.75 1.83 12.85
CA VAL A 44 13.20 3.02 12.18
C VAL A 44 12.66 2.57 10.82
N LEU A 45 11.34 2.47 10.71
CA LEU A 45 10.68 2.19 9.43
C LEU A 45 10.73 3.44 8.57
N LEU A 46 11.15 3.29 7.31
CA LEU A 46 11.16 4.38 6.34
C LEU A 46 9.86 4.34 5.53
N ASP A 47 9.14 5.45 5.55
CA ASP A 47 7.98 5.67 4.67
C ASP A 47 8.42 6.22 3.31
N GLY A 48 7.49 6.21 2.35
CA GLY A 48 7.62 7.00 1.14
C GLY A 48 7.78 8.49 1.47
N LEU A 49 8.32 9.25 0.53
CA LEU A 49 8.42 10.71 0.70
C LEU A 49 7.02 11.31 0.84
N PRO A 50 6.84 12.32 1.69
CA PRO A 50 5.57 13.02 1.80
C PRO A 50 5.16 13.59 0.44
N VAL A 51 3.88 13.46 0.11
CA VAL A 51 3.25 13.94 -1.12
C VAL A 51 1.94 14.68 -0.81
N PRO A 52 1.48 15.60 -1.67
CA PRO A 52 0.23 16.33 -1.44
C PRO A 52 -0.96 15.38 -1.39
N GLU A 53 -1.75 15.42 -0.31
CA GLU A 53 -2.95 14.59 -0.15
C GLU A 53 -4.20 15.27 -0.69
N ARG A 54 -4.23 16.61 -0.63
CA ARG A 54 -5.35 17.44 -1.06
C ARG A 54 -4.94 18.35 -2.20
N ASP A 55 -5.89 18.69 -3.06
CA ASP A 55 -5.61 19.62 -4.17
C ASP A 55 -5.40 21.06 -3.69
N SER A 56 -5.72 21.37 -2.43
CA SER A 56 -5.44 22.65 -1.77
C SER A 56 -4.01 22.78 -1.24
N ASP A 57 -3.27 21.67 -1.16
CA ASP A 57 -1.92 21.66 -0.59
C ASP A 57 -0.93 22.31 -1.59
N ASP A 58 0.09 23.03 -1.11
CA ASP A 58 1.16 23.55 -1.97
C ASP A 58 2.10 22.41 -2.39
N PRO A 59 2.10 21.98 -3.67
CA PRO A 59 2.89 20.83 -4.11
C PRO A 59 4.38 20.98 -3.86
N ARG A 60 4.91 22.21 -3.94
CA ARG A 60 6.36 22.46 -3.83
C ARG A 60 6.89 22.24 -2.42
N SER A 61 6.03 22.20 -1.41
CA SER A 61 6.40 21.94 -0.02
C SER A 61 6.69 20.46 0.28
N PHE A 62 6.36 19.55 -0.64
CA PHE A 62 6.45 18.11 -0.43
C PHE A 62 7.70 17.51 -1.05
N ALA A 63 8.45 16.74 -0.25
CA ALA A 63 9.72 16.15 -0.68
C ALA A 63 9.56 15.19 -1.87
N GLY A 64 8.44 14.48 -2.01
CA GLY A 64 8.18 13.62 -3.16
C GLY A 64 8.07 14.40 -4.48
N VAL A 65 7.38 15.55 -4.44
CA VAL A 65 7.26 16.46 -5.58
C VAL A 65 8.61 17.11 -5.90
N GLN A 66 9.35 17.56 -4.89
CA GLN A 66 10.68 18.13 -5.07
C GLN A 66 11.65 17.14 -5.72
N LEU A 67 11.66 15.87 -5.26
CA LEU A 67 12.47 14.81 -5.86
C LEU A 67 12.08 14.60 -7.34
N PHE A 68 10.78 14.48 -7.63
CA PHE A 68 10.31 14.29 -9.00
C PHE A 68 10.74 15.43 -9.91
N LEU A 69 10.49 16.69 -9.51
CA LEU A 69 10.88 17.87 -10.29
C LEU A 69 12.40 17.92 -10.52
N MET A 70 13.20 17.62 -9.49
CA MET A 70 14.66 17.58 -9.59
C MET A 70 15.12 16.53 -10.62
N ARG A 71 14.52 15.34 -10.62
CA ARG A 71 14.87 14.26 -11.55
C ARG A 71 14.35 14.51 -12.96
N ALA A 72 13.16 15.09 -13.09
CA ALA A 72 12.56 15.45 -14.37
C ALA A 72 13.39 16.53 -15.08
N ALA A 73 13.85 17.55 -14.35
CA ALA A 73 14.71 18.60 -14.87
C ALA A 73 16.08 18.09 -15.37
N GLN A 74 16.59 16.98 -14.81
CA GLN A 74 17.81 16.33 -15.30
C GLN A 74 17.63 15.67 -16.68
N ARG A 75 16.39 15.36 -17.06
CA ARG A 75 16.05 14.71 -18.35
C ARG A 75 15.51 15.71 -19.36
N ALA A 76 14.68 16.65 -18.92
CA ALA A 76 14.11 17.73 -19.71
C ALA A 76 14.36 19.08 -19.00
N PRO A 77 15.39 19.86 -19.39
CA PRO A 77 15.76 21.10 -18.69
C PRO A 77 14.65 22.16 -18.62
N ASP A 78 13.74 22.15 -19.60
CA ASP A 78 12.58 23.06 -19.67
C ASP A 78 11.39 22.59 -18.82
N PHE A 79 11.53 21.49 -18.07
CA PHE A 79 10.51 20.96 -17.17
C PHE A 79 10.37 21.88 -15.92
N GLN A 80 9.71 23.02 -16.11
CA GLN A 80 9.49 24.05 -15.10
C GLN A 80 8.02 24.09 -14.69
N GLY A 81 7.75 23.81 -13.41
CA GLY A 81 6.40 23.61 -12.85
C GLY A 81 5.48 24.84 -12.90
N ASP A 82 4.73 25.02 -13.98
CA ASP A 82 3.50 25.81 -13.96
C ASP A 82 2.41 25.11 -13.11
N ASP A 83 1.35 25.83 -12.75
CA ASP A 83 0.35 25.32 -11.81
C ASP A 83 -0.40 24.09 -12.33
N ALA A 84 -0.65 24.02 -13.65
CA ALA A 84 -1.31 22.89 -14.27
C ALA A 84 -0.42 21.63 -14.24
N MET A 85 0.88 21.78 -14.53
CA MET A 85 1.85 20.70 -14.43
C MET A 85 2.04 20.24 -12.99
N LEU A 86 2.09 21.16 -12.02
CA LEU A 86 2.21 20.81 -10.60
C LEU A 86 1.01 19.98 -10.10
N ALA A 87 -0.20 20.26 -10.60
CA ALA A 87 -1.36 19.43 -10.31
C ALA A 87 -1.20 18.00 -10.87
N ALA A 88 -0.71 17.85 -12.11
CA ALA A 88 -0.43 16.54 -12.70
C ALA A 88 0.70 15.78 -11.96
N VAL A 89 1.78 16.48 -11.60
CA VAL A 89 2.88 15.94 -10.78
C VAL A 89 2.36 15.46 -9.43
N SER A 90 1.48 16.23 -8.78
CA SER A 90 0.88 15.85 -7.50
C SER A 90 0.07 14.56 -7.61
N ARG A 91 -0.77 14.43 -8.65
CA ARG A 91 -1.52 13.19 -8.93
C ARG A 91 -0.58 12.00 -9.16
N LEU A 92 0.46 12.19 -9.97
CA LEU A 92 1.46 11.16 -10.23
C LEU A 92 2.21 10.76 -8.95
N CYS A 93 2.66 11.72 -8.14
CA CYS A 93 3.35 11.45 -6.88
C CYS A 93 2.46 10.67 -5.89
N ARG A 94 1.17 11.01 -5.80
CA ARG A 94 0.18 10.25 -5.03
C ARG A 94 0.01 8.82 -5.54
N LEU A 95 -0.11 8.65 -6.87
CA LEU A 95 -0.20 7.32 -7.48
C LEU A 95 1.03 6.46 -7.15
N LEU A 96 2.21 7.06 -7.18
CA LEU A 96 3.47 6.39 -6.88
C LEU A 96 3.71 6.22 -5.36
N GLY A 97 2.81 6.71 -4.51
CA GLY A 97 2.88 6.61 -3.05
C GLY A 97 4.12 7.26 -2.43
N GLY A 98 4.72 8.23 -3.13
CA GLY A 98 5.95 8.87 -2.68
C GLY A 98 7.20 7.97 -2.68
N LEU A 99 7.14 6.77 -3.28
CA LEU A 99 8.27 5.85 -3.32
C LEU A 99 9.42 6.47 -4.13
N PRO A 100 10.59 6.78 -3.53
CA PRO A 100 11.66 7.51 -4.21
C PRO A 100 12.04 6.88 -5.55
N LEU A 101 12.32 5.58 -5.56
CA LEU A 101 12.68 4.84 -6.78
C LEU A 101 11.60 4.99 -7.87
N ALA A 102 10.32 4.89 -7.50
CA ALA A 102 9.23 5.05 -8.46
C ALA A 102 9.16 6.46 -9.06
N LEU A 103 9.41 7.48 -8.25
CA LEU A 103 9.48 8.87 -8.69
C LEU A 103 10.64 9.10 -9.66
N GLU A 104 11.82 8.55 -9.37
CA GLU A 104 12.98 8.65 -10.27
C GLU A 104 12.73 7.97 -11.61
N MET A 105 12.14 6.77 -11.57
CA MET A 105 11.82 6.01 -12.78
C MET A 105 10.74 6.72 -13.60
N ALA A 106 9.68 7.23 -12.97
CA ALA A 106 8.65 8.01 -13.66
C ALA A 106 9.21 9.30 -14.27
N ALA A 107 10.10 9.99 -13.55
CA ALA A 107 10.78 11.18 -14.05
C ALA A 107 11.65 10.90 -15.27
N SER A 108 12.12 9.67 -15.50
CA SER A 108 12.88 9.32 -16.71
C SER A 108 12.04 9.34 -18.00
N TRP A 109 10.71 9.32 -17.89
CA TRP A 109 9.79 9.28 -19.04
C TRP A 109 9.28 10.64 -19.50
N VAL A 110 9.56 11.73 -18.78
CA VAL A 110 9.00 13.06 -19.05
C VAL A 110 9.43 13.67 -20.38
N GLU A 111 10.51 13.17 -20.98
CA GLU A 111 10.94 13.56 -22.34
C GLU A 111 9.96 13.07 -23.42
N HIS A 112 9.24 11.97 -23.15
CA HIS A 112 8.42 11.28 -24.13
C HIS A 112 6.92 11.39 -23.85
N TYR A 113 6.54 11.60 -22.59
CA TYR A 113 5.14 11.55 -22.14
C TYR A 113 4.86 12.65 -21.12
N SER A 114 3.64 13.17 -21.14
CA SER A 114 3.12 14.04 -20.08
C SER A 114 2.95 13.28 -18.76
N CYS A 115 2.90 14.01 -17.64
CA CYS A 115 2.68 13.39 -16.33
C CYS A 115 1.36 12.62 -16.23
N ASP A 116 0.31 13.07 -16.92
CA ASP A 116 -0.98 12.36 -16.95
C ASP A 116 -0.89 11.07 -17.80
N GLU A 117 -0.16 11.07 -18.92
CA GLU A 117 0.10 9.86 -19.70
C GLU A 117 0.95 8.85 -18.94
N ILE A 118 1.98 9.31 -18.21
CA ILE A 118 2.78 8.47 -17.32
C ILE A 118 1.89 7.86 -16.24
N ALA A 119 1.03 8.66 -15.59
CA ALA A 119 0.12 8.17 -14.57
C ALA A 119 -0.87 7.13 -15.12
N ALA A 120 -1.40 7.34 -16.33
CA ALA A 120 -2.25 6.38 -17.01
C ALA A 120 -1.50 5.07 -17.34
N GLY A 121 -0.27 5.18 -17.85
CA GLY A 121 0.59 4.04 -18.16
C GLY A 121 0.90 3.18 -16.92
N VAL A 122 1.31 3.83 -15.82
CA VAL A 122 1.56 3.17 -14.52
C VAL A 122 0.30 2.48 -14.00
N SER A 123 -0.85 3.15 -14.06
CA SER A 123 -2.12 2.60 -13.59
C SER A 123 -2.57 1.38 -14.39
N ALA A 124 -2.26 1.35 -15.69
CA ALA A 124 -2.56 0.21 -16.56
C ALA A 124 -1.58 -0.95 -16.35
N ASN A 125 -0.28 -0.66 -16.22
CA ASN A 125 0.75 -1.69 -16.10
C ASN A 125 1.99 -1.16 -15.37
N LEU A 126 2.33 -1.75 -14.22
CA LEU A 126 3.55 -1.42 -13.46
C LEU A 126 4.84 -1.60 -14.26
N ALA A 127 4.85 -2.49 -15.27
CA ALA A 127 6.01 -2.66 -16.15
C ALA A 127 6.27 -1.44 -17.04
N PHE A 128 5.33 -0.48 -17.14
CA PHE A 128 5.53 0.81 -17.81
C PHE A 128 6.78 1.53 -17.27
N LEU A 129 7.04 1.44 -15.97
CA LEU A 129 8.19 2.11 -15.34
C LEU A 129 9.52 1.40 -15.57
N ALA A 130 9.65 0.46 -16.52
CA ALA A 130 10.92 -0.18 -16.80
C ALA A 130 11.94 0.84 -17.36
N THR A 131 13.02 1.09 -16.62
CA THR A 131 14.10 2.00 -17.04
C THR A 131 15.10 1.25 -17.93
N ARG A 132 15.62 1.91 -18.98
CA ARG A 132 16.67 1.39 -19.88
C ARG A 132 18.10 1.69 -19.42
N ASP A 133 18.28 2.46 -18.36
CA ASP A 133 19.59 2.84 -17.84
C ASP A 133 20.39 1.60 -17.39
N SER A 134 21.59 1.45 -17.93
CA SER A 134 22.50 0.31 -17.70
C SER A 134 23.06 0.27 -16.27
N ASP A 135 23.02 1.39 -15.56
CA ASP A 135 23.77 1.61 -14.32
C ASP A 135 22.99 1.19 -13.07
N MET A 136 21.79 0.59 -13.22
CA MET A 136 21.01 0.02 -12.12
C MET A 136 21.07 -1.52 -12.08
N PRO A 137 21.14 -2.14 -10.89
CA PRO A 137 20.98 -3.58 -10.71
C PRO A 137 19.71 -4.09 -11.40
N GLU A 138 19.75 -5.28 -11.99
CA GLU A 138 18.63 -5.89 -12.73
C GLU A 138 17.28 -5.82 -12.01
N ARG A 139 17.31 -6.12 -10.71
CA ARG A 139 16.15 -6.07 -9.82
C ARG A 139 15.55 -4.67 -9.66
N GLN A 140 16.34 -3.60 -9.81
CA GLN A 140 15.94 -2.20 -9.70
C GLN A 140 15.63 -1.56 -11.07
N ARG A 141 15.91 -2.24 -12.19
CA ARG A 141 15.58 -1.75 -13.54
C ARG A 141 14.07 -1.63 -13.78
N SER A 142 13.24 -2.32 -12.99
CA SER A 142 11.80 -2.08 -12.93
C SER A 142 11.28 -2.25 -11.50
N LEU A 143 10.29 -1.44 -11.10
CA LEU A 143 9.54 -1.68 -9.85
C LEU A 143 8.91 -3.07 -9.84
N HIS A 144 8.44 -3.51 -11.01
CA HIS A 144 7.91 -4.86 -11.19
C HIS A 144 8.93 -5.92 -10.76
N ALA A 145 10.18 -5.87 -11.24
CA ALA A 145 11.22 -6.83 -10.85
C ALA A 145 11.53 -6.78 -9.35
N THR A 146 11.51 -5.60 -8.73
CA THR A 146 11.70 -5.45 -7.28
C THR A 146 10.57 -6.14 -6.49
N PHE A 147 9.32 -5.96 -6.93
CA PHE A 147 8.18 -6.61 -6.29
C PHE A 147 8.13 -8.11 -6.55
N THR A 148 8.44 -8.56 -7.77
CA THR A 148 8.57 -9.99 -8.13
C THR A 148 9.58 -10.69 -7.23
N TYR A 149 10.76 -10.11 -7.02
CA TYR A 149 11.74 -10.71 -6.10
C TYR A 149 11.19 -10.85 -4.68
N SER A 150 10.52 -9.81 -4.17
CA SER A 150 9.95 -9.82 -2.81
C SER A 150 8.78 -10.81 -2.67
N TRP A 151 8.09 -11.07 -3.78
CA TRP A 151 7.02 -12.07 -3.88
C TRP A 151 7.56 -13.50 -3.95
N ASP A 152 8.56 -13.76 -4.79
CA ASP A 152 9.09 -15.11 -5.05
C ASP A 152 9.74 -15.76 -3.81
N ILE A 153 10.19 -14.93 -2.85
CA ILE A 153 10.75 -15.40 -1.59
C ILE A 153 9.69 -15.78 -0.54
N LEU A 154 8.41 -15.47 -0.77
CA LEU A 154 7.32 -15.83 0.14
C LEU A 154 6.91 -17.29 -0.06
N PRO A 155 6.60 -18.02 1.02
CA PRO A 155 5.94 -19.32 0.89
C PRO A 155 4.54 -19.16 0.29
N ASN A 156 4.05 -20.21 -0.37
CA ASN A 156 2.81 -20.17 -1.16
C ASN A 156 1.57 -19.68 -0.37
N ASN A 157 1.47 -20.00 0.91
CA ASN A 157 0.39 -19.53 1.77
C ASN A 157 0.42 -18.01 1.97
N GLU A 158 1.60 -17.43 2.15
CA GLU A 158 1.77 -15.98 2.30
C GLU A 158 1.58 -15.24 0.97
N GLN A 159 2.00 -15.83 -0.15
CA GLN A 159 1.68 -15.32 -1.49
C GLN A 159 0.16 -15.26 -1.72
N LEU A 160 -0.55 -16.36 -1.46
CA LEU A 160 -2.00 -16.42 -1.58
C LEU A 160 -2.69 -15.43 -0.65
N ALA A 161 -2.21 -15.27 0.58
CA ALA A 161 -2.73 -14.27 1.51
C ALA A 161 -2.53 -12.86 0.95
N LEU A 162 -1.31 -12.49 0.55
CA LEU A 162 -0.98 -11.17 0.02
C LEU A 162 -1.81 -10.83 -1.24
N ALA A 163 -1.95 -11.78 -2.18
CA ALA A 163 -2.82 -11.61 -3.34
C ALA A 163 -4.28 -11.35 -2.93
N GLN A 164 -4.85 -12.15 -2.03
CA GLN A 164 -6.24 -11.97 -1.61
C GLN A 164 -6.45 -10.69 -0.79
N LEU A 165 -5.46 -10.24 -0.03
CA LEU A 165 -5.50 -8.96 0.68
C LEU A 165 -5.54 -7.77 -0.30
N SER A 166 -5.11 -7.93 -1.57
CA SER A 166 -5.14 -6.83 -2.55
C SER A 166 -6.56 -6.31 -2.85
N VAL A 167 -7.60 -7.03 -2.43
CA VAL A 167 -8.99 -6.57 -2.55
C VAL A 167 -9.29 -5.35 -1.69
N PHE A 168 -8.56 -5.12 -0.58
CA PHE A 168 -8.71 -3.90 0.20
C PHE A 168 -8.21 -2.69 -0.60
N GLN A 169 -8.90 -1.55 -0.49
CA GLN A 169 -8.53 -0.28 -1.12
C GLN A 169 -7.88 0.69 -0.12
N ALA A 170 -8.16 0.49 1.16
CA ALA A 170 -7.70 1.29 2.28
C ALA A 170 -7.12 0.40 3.39
N ALA A 171 -6.74 1.01 4.52
CA ALA A 171 -6.26 0.29 5.68
C ALA A 171 -7.32 -0.67 6.24
N PHE A 172 -6.89 -1.86 6.64
CA PHE A 172 -7.73 -2.93 7.16
C PHE A 172 -7.21 -3.43 8.51
N ASP A 173 -8.07 -4.11 9.26
CA ASP A 173 -7.71 -4.70 10.55
C ASP A 173 -7.47 -6.21 10.45
N ARG A 174 -6.94 -6.77 11.53
CA ARG A 174 -6.64 -8.19 11.65
C ARG A 174 -7.87 -9.09 11.42
N PRO A 175 -9.04 -8.82 12.03
CA PRO A 175 -10.24 -9.62 11.78
C PRO A 175 -10.66 -9.63 10.31
N ALA A 176 -10.59 -8.49 9.61
CA ALA A 176 -10.86 -8.43 8.18
C ALA A 176 -9.84 -9.24 7.37
N ALA A 177 -8.55 -9.09 7.66
CA ALA A 177 -7.49 -9.85 7.00
C ALA A 177 -7.66 -11.38 7.14
N GLN A 178 -8.01 -11.84 8.34
CA GLN A 178 -8.31 -13.24 8.61
C GLN A 178 -9.55 -13.71 7.84
N ALA A 179 -10.66 -12.94 7.88
CA ALA A 179 -11.90 -13.32 7.23
C ALA A 179 -11.77 -13.38 5.70
N ILE A 180 -10.96 -12.50 5.11
CA ILE A 180 -10.89 -12.32 3.66
C ILE A 180 -9.77 -13.13 3.04
N ALA A 181 -8.60 -13.25 3.68
CA ALA A 181 -7.43 -13.89 3.10
C ALA A 181 -6.89 -15.08 3.91
N ASN A 182 -7.54 -15.45 5.02
CA ASN A 182 -7.00 -16.39 6.01
C ASN A 182 -5.61 -15.97 6.53
N ALA A 183 -5.33 -14.67 6.52
CA ALA A 183 -4.06 -14.12 6.97
C ALA A 183 -4.04 -14.03 8.51
N ASP A 184 -3.34 -14.97 9.12
CA ASP A 184 -3.17 -15.04 10.57
C ASP A 184 -2.10 -14.04 11.07
N VAL A 185 -1.92 -13.95 12.39
CA VAL A 185 -0.97 -13.02 13.02
C VAL A 185 0.47 -13.23 12.52
N PRO A 186 1.01 -14.48 12.46
CA PRO A 186 2.32 -14.74 11.87
C PRO A 186 2.43 -14.27 10.42
N THR A 187 1.45 -14.58 9.57
CA THR A 187 1.47 -14.17 8.16
C THR A 187 1.54 -12.65 8.03
N LEU A 188 0.68 -11.92 8.76
CA LEU A 188 0.70 -10.46 8.74
C LEU A 188 2.02 -9.89 9.28
N ALA A 189 2.62 -10.50 10.30
CA ALA A 189 3.92 -10.10 10.81
C ALA A 189 5.03 -10.29 9.76
N THR A 190 5.06 -11.43 9.06
CA THR A 190 6.02 -11.67 7.97
C THR A 190 5.87 -10.64 6.85
N LEU A 191 4.63 -10.36 6.42
CA LEU A 191 4.37 -9.38 5.36
C LEU A 191 4.80 -7.96 5.76
N VAL A 192 4.64 -7.58 7.03
CA VAL A 192 5.14 -6.30 7.55
C VAL A 192 6.67 -6.29 7.66
N ASP A 193 7.28 -7.36 8.17
CA ASP A 193 8.73 -7.47 8.32
C ASP A 193 9.45 -7.47 6.96
N ARG A 194 8.76 -7.86 5.88
CA ARG A 194 9.25 -7.79 4.50
C ARG A 194 8.85 -6.53 3.75
N SER A 195 8.25 -5.55 4.44
CA SER A 195 7.80 -4.28 3.86
C SER A 195 6.79 -4.45 2.70
N LEU A 196 6.04 -5.56 2.68
CA LEU A 196 4.97 -5.84 1.72
C LEU A 196 3.63 -5.26 2.17
N LEU A 197 3.46 -5.14 3.49
CA LEU A 197 2.42 -4.37 4.14
C LEU A 197 3.05 -3.36 5.10
N ARG A 198 2.34 -2.27 5.35
CA ARG A 198 2.68 -1.30 6.39
C ARG A 198 1.72 -1.44 7.55
N GLN A 199 2.23 -1.19 8.76
CA GLN A 199 1.40 -1.07 9.95
C GLN A 199 1.20 0.41 10.30
N SER A 200 0.04 0.99 9.98
CA SER A 200 -0.28 2.41 10.24
C SER A 200 -0.85 2.67 11.63
N GLY A 201 -0.93 1.64 12.47
CA GLY A 201 -1.35 1.72 13.86
C GLY A 201 -1.45 0.34 14.49
N VAL A 202 -1.78 0.27 15.78
CA VAL A 202 -1.92 -1.01 16.47
C VAL A 202 -2.99 -1.87 15.80
N GLY A 203 -2.57 -2.96 15.16
CA GLY A 203 -3.45 -3.90 14.47
C GLY A 203 -4.11 -3.38 13.18
N ARG A 204 -3.60 -2.28 12.62
CA ARG A 204 -4.05 -1.69 11.34
C ARG A 204 -2.96 -1.85 10.29
N TYR A 205 -3.34 -2.37 9.14
CA TYR A 205 -2.46 -2.71 8.04
C TYR A 205 -2.90 -2.00 6.78
N GLU A 206 -1.95 -1.63 5.93
CA GLU A 206 -2.24 -1.00 4.64
C GLU A 206 -1.21 -1.41 3.58
N PHE A 207 -1.63 -1.38 2.33
CA PHE A 207 -0.72 -1.54 1.21
C PHE A 207 -0.10 -0.21 0.80
N HIS A 208 1.14 -0.26 0.32
CA HIS A 208 1.60 0.75 -0.62
C HIS A 208 0.80 0.62 -1.95
N PRO A 209 0.35 1.71 -2.59
CA PRO A 209 -0.50 1.66 -3.78
C PRO A 209 0.03 0.76 -4.90
N LEU A 210 1.33 0.87 -5.21
CA LEU A 210 1.96 0.07 -6.26
C LEU A 210 2.11 -1.42 -5.88
N LEU A 211 2.33 -1.74 -4.60
CA LEU A 211 2.39 -3.14 -4.14
C LEU A 211 1.01 -3.79 -4.20
N ARG A 212 -0.04 -3.03 -3.89
CA ARG A 212 -1.43 -3.49 -4.03
C ARG A 212 -1.76 -3.84 -5.47
N GLN A 213 -1.41 -2.95 -6.41
CA GLN A 213 -1.61 -3.17 -7.84
C GLN A 213 -0.86 -4.42 -8.32
N PHE A 214 0.38 -4.61 -7.85
CA PHE A 214 1.14 -5.83 -8.12
C PHE A 214 0.44 -7.08 -7.56
N ALA A 215 0.04 -7.07 -6.28
CA ALA A 215 -0.64 -8.20 -5.65
C ALA A 215 -1.99 -8.53 -6.31
N ALA A 216 -2.72 -7.50 -6.78
CA ALA A 216 -3.97 -7.67 -7.53
C ALA A 216 -3.73 -8.33 -8.91
N ALA A 217 -2.63 -8.01 -9.58
CA ALA A 217 -2.23 -8.69 -10.81
C ALA A 217 -1.92 -10.17 -10.54
N GLN A 218 -1.25 -10.49 -9.43
CA GLN A 218 -1.00 -11.88 -9.02
C GLN A 218 -2.30 -12.63 -8.69
N LEU A 219 -3.25 -11.96 -8.01
CA LEU A 219 -4.57 -12.53 -7.74
C LEU A 219 -5.33 -12.84 -9.04
N ALA A 220 -5.29 -11.94 -10.01
CA ALA A 220 -5.91 -12.14 -11.32
C ALA A 220 -5.25 -13.30 -12.10
N ALA A 221 -3.91 -13.38 -12.06
CA ALA A 221 -3.15 -14.46 -12.69
C ALA A 221 -3.39 -15.84 -12.06
N ALA A 222 -3.64 -15.89 -10.74
CA ALA A 222 -3.99 -17.12 -10.02
C ALA A 222 -5.38 -17.66 -10.40
N GLY A 223 -6.22 -16.84 -11.04
CA GLY A 223 -7.47 -17.26 -11.67
C GLY A 223 -8.71 -16.51 -11.17
N PRO A 224 -9.73 -16.33 -12.02
CA PRO A 224 -10.90 -15.49 -11.72
C PRO A 224 -11.71 -16.00 -10.53
N ALA A 225 -11.73 -17.32 -10.29
CA ALA A 225 -12.45 -17.92 -9.16
C ALA A 225 -11.86 -17.50 -7.81
N LEU A 226 -10.53 -17.38 -7.70
CA LEU A 226 -9.86 -16.96 -6.47
C LEU A 226 -10.15 -15.49 -6.18
N GLY A 227 -10.05 -14.63 -7.20
CA GLY A 227 -10.41 -13.21 -7.10
C GLY A 227 -11.86 -13.00 -6.69
N ALA A 228 -12.80 -13.69 -7.34
CA ALA A 228 -14.21 -13.63 -6.99
C ALA A 228 -14.48 -14.14 -5.56
N SER A 229 -13.79 -15.20 -5.12
CA SER A 229 -13.90 -15.74 -3.77
C SER A 229 -13.46 -14.71 -2.71
N ALA A 230 -12.32 -14.04 -2.93
CA ALA A 230 -11.84 -13.00 -2.02
C ALA A 230 -12.78 -11.79 -1.98
N ALA A 231 -13.25 -11.33 -3.14
CA ALA A 231 -14.20 -10.22 -3.23
C ALA A 231 -15.56 -10.55 -2.56
N ASN A 232 -16.06 -11.79 -2.70
CA ASN A 232 -17.27 -12.24 -2.01
C ASN A 232 -17.12 -12.21 -0.48
N ARG A 233 -16.00 -12.72 0.05
CA ARG A 233 -15.72 -12.66 1.50
C ARG A 233 -15.58 -11.22 1.99
N HIS A 234 -14.95 -10.36 1.19
CA HIS A 234 -14.84 -8.93 1.46
C HIS A 234 -16.20 -8.26 1.54
N SER A 235 -17.06 -8.48 0.54
CA SER A 235 -18.42 -7.94 0.53
C SER A 235 -19.24 -8.40 1.72
N ALA A 236 -19.25 -9.71 2.00
CA ALA A 236 -19.98 -10.25 3.14
C ALA A 236 -19.49 -9.65 4.47
N TYR A 237 -18.17 -9.51 4.65
CA TYR A 237 -17.59 -8.95 5.86
C TYR A 237 -17.99 -7.48 6.08
N TYR A 238 -17.80 -6.62 5.08
CA TYR A 238 -18.05 -5.19 5.25
C TYR A 238 -19.53 -4.81 5.24
N LEU A 239 -20.39 -5.56 4.55
CA LEU A 239 -21.84 -5.37 4.65
C LEU A 239 -22.37 -5.80 6.02
N ALA A 240 -21.88 -6.91 6.57
CA ALA A 240 -22.21 -7.32 7.94
C ALA A 240 -21.70 -6.30 8.97
N LEU A 241 -20.47 -5.81 8.81
CA LEU A 241 -19.91 -4.76 9.67
C LEU A 241 -20.77 -3.48 9.60
N ALA A 242 -21.17 -3.06 8.41
CA ALA A 242 -22.05 -1.91 8.22
C ALA A 242 -23.40 -2.14 8.94
N GLY A 243 -23.98 -3.33 8.86
CA GLY A 243 -25.16 -3.75 9.61
C GLY A 243 -25.03 -3.54 11.12
N VAL A 244 -23.96 -4.10 11.71
CA VAL A 244 -23.69 -4.01 13.16
C VAL A 244 -23.46 -2.55 13.58
N GLN A 245 -22.67 -1.79 12.82
CA GLN A 245 -22.35 -0.41 13.18
C GLN A 245 -23.53 0.54 12.96
N ALA A 246 -24.39 0.30 11.96
CA ALA A 246 -25.62 1.07 11.75
C ALA A 246 -26.57 0.94 12.95
N ALA A 247 -26.72 -0.27 13.51
CA ALA A 247 -27.48 -0.45 14.75
C ALA A 247 -26.84 0.29 15.93
N ALA A 248 -25.51 0.27 16.02
CA ALA A 248 -24.77 0.96 17.08
C ALA A 248 -24.81 2.51 16.99
N LEU A 249 -25.08 3.08 15.82
CA LEU A 249 -25.34 4.53 15.66
C LEU A 249 -26.58 4.99 16.43
N HIS A 250 -27.54 4.11 16.68
CA HIS A 250 -28.73 4.38 17.49
C HIS A 250 -28.59 3.83 18.92
N GLY A 251 -27.41 3.31 19.27
CA GLY A 251 -27.11 2.69 20.56
C GLY A 251 -26.34 3.60 21.53
N PRO A 252 -25.75 3.02 22.59
CA PRO A 252 -25.09 3.79 23.66
C PRO A 252 -23.73 4.39 23.27
N ARG A 253 -23.18 4.03 22.10
CA ARG A 253 -21.86 4.51 21.64
C ARG A 253 -21.88 4.96 20.17
N PRO A 254 -22.69 5.99 19.83
CA PRO A 254 -22.88 6.41 18.45
C PRO A 254 -21.62 7.02 17.84
N GLN A 255 -20.80 7.72 18.63
CA GLN A 255 -19.56 8.33 18.14
C GLN A 255 -18.52 7.28 17.71
N SER A 256 -18.34 6.20 18.48
CA SER A 256 -17.40 5.13 18.10
C SER A 256 -17.87 4.40 16.85
N ALA A 257 -19.17 4.14 16.72
CA ALA A 257 -19.73 3.52 15.52
C ALA A 257 -19.50 4.41 14.28
N ARG A 258 -19.71 5.73 14.42
CA ARG A 258 -19.46 6.69 13.35
C ARG A 258 -17.99 6.71 12.92
N LEU A 259 -17.04 6.68 13.86
CA LEU A 259 -15.61 6.65 13.54
C LEU A 259 -15.21 5.37 12.79
N VAL A 260 -15.73 4.21 13.20
CA VAL A 260 -15.50 2.94 12.48
C VAL A 260 -16.05 3.02 11.06
N LEU A 261 -17.27 3.51 10.89
CA LEU A 261 -17.90 3.65 9.57
C LEU A 261 -17.16 4.62 8.66
N GLN A 262 -16.66 5.75 9.19
CA GLN A 262 -15.82 6.69 8.43
C GLN A 262 -14.52 6.02 7.95
N GLY A 263 -13.86 5.25 8.82
CA GLY A 263 -12.62 4.55 8.47
C GLY A 263 -12.80 3.42 7.45
N CYS A 264 -13.97 2.78 7.41
CA CYS A 264 -14.25 1.65 6.52
C CYS A 264 -15.10 2.02 5.29
N LEU A 265 -15.45 3.30 5.10
CA LEU A 265 -16.33 3.74 4.01
C LEU A 265 -15.84 3.32 2.60
N PRO A 266 -14.55 3.43 2.24
CA PRO A 266 -14.07 2.96 0.93
C PRO A 266 -14.36 1.47 0.71
N GLU A 267 -14.19 0.66 1.75
CA GLU A 267 -14.40 -0.78 1.72
C GLU A 267 -15.89 -1.13 1.63
N ILE A 268 -16.75 -0.41 2.35
CA ILE A 268 -18.21 -0.59 2.25
C ILE A 268 -18.70 -0.24 0.84
N ARG A 269 -18.21 0.85 0.25
CA ARG A 269 -18.55 1.23 -1.14
C ARG A 269 -18.15 0.14 -2.13
N GLN A 270 -16.93 -0.37 -2.01
CA GLN A 270 -16.46 -1.46 -2.87
C GLN A 270 -17.28 -2.73 -2.68
N ALA A 271 -17.62 -3.08 -1.43
CA ALA A 271 -18.44 -4.22 -1.11
C ALA A 271 -19.80 -4.15 -1.84
N CYS A 272 -20.47 -2.99 -1.81
CA CYS A 272 -21.72 -2.76 -2.53
C CYS A 272 -21.55 -2.90 -4.06
N LEU A 273 -20.53 -2.25 -4.62
CA LEU A 273 -20.25 -2.30 -6.07
C LEU A 273 -20.03 -3.74 -6.55
N TRP A 274 -19.27 -4.52 -5.78
CA TRP A 274 -19.05 -5.93 -6.10
C TRP A 274 -20.34 -6.75 -6.02
N THR A 275 -21.13 -6.62 -4.94
CA THR A 275 -22.40 -7.37 -4.82
C THR A 275 -23.39 -7.08 -5.94
N LEU A 276 -23.44 -5.82 -6.41
CA LEU A 276 -24.24 -5.42 -7.56
C LEU A 276 -23.73 -6.07 -8.84
N ALA A 277 -22.41 -6.00 -9.10
CA ALA A 277 -21.80 -6.56 -10.29
C ALA A 277 -21.86 -8.09 -10.34
N SER A 278 -21.80 -8.77 -9.18
CA SER A 278 -21.83 -10.23 -9.07
C SER A 278 -23.25 -10.81 -8.96
N GLY A 279 -24.29 -9.97 -8.95
CA GLY A 279 -25.69 -10.41 -8.85
C GLY A 279 -26.08 -11.02 -7.49
N GLN A 280 -25.36 -10.70 -6.42
CA GLN A 280 -25.65 -11.20 -5.06
C GLN A 280 -26.71 -10.33 -4.37
N LEU A 281 -27.90 -10.29 -4.98
CA LEU A 281 -28.96 -9.39 -4.57
C LEU A 281 -29.48 -9.70 -3.16
N ASP A 282 -29.54 -10.97 -2.75
CA ASP A 282 -29.99 -11.37 -1.40
C ASP A 282 -29.11 -10.77 -0.29
N LEU A 283 -27.79 -10.76 -0.51
CA LEU A 283 -26.82 -10.19 0.43
C LEU A 283 -26.97 -8.67 0.52
N LEU A 284 -27.21 -8.02 -0.63
CA LEU A 284 -27.43 -6.58 -0.67
C LEU A 284 -28.76 -6.22 0.00
N GLU A 285 -29.85 -6.93 -0.30
CA GLU A 285 -31.18 -6.71 0.29
C GLU A 285 -31.14 -6.82 1.81
N THR A 286 -30.44 -7.84 2.32
CA THR A 286 -30.24 -8.06 3.77
C THR A 286 -29.60 -6.85 4.46
N HIS A 287 -28.71 -6.13 3.77
CA HIS A 287 -27.93 -5.03 4.35
C HIS A 287 -28.30 -3.64 3.81
N LEU A 288 -29.23 -3.54 2.86
CA LEU A 288 -29.53 -2.30 2.13
C LEU A 288 -29.94 -1.16 3.07
N THR A 289 -30.84 -1.44 4.02
CA THR A 289 -31.32 -0.46 5.00
C THR A 289 -30.19 0.03 5.90
N ALA A 290 -29.30 -0.87 6.32
CA ALA A 290 -28.15 -0.51 7.15
C ALA A 290 -27.16 0.34 6.36
N VAL A 291 -26.84 -0.06 5.13
CA VAL A 291 -25.94 0.68 4.23
C VAL A 291 -26.50 2.07 3.95
N ALA A 292 -27.79 2.20 3.62
CA ALA A 292 -28.45 3.50 3.42
C ALA A 292 -28.37 4.38 4.69
N SER A 293 -28.58 3.80 5.87
CA SER A 293 -28.43 4.49 7.16
C SER A 293 -26.99 4.99 7.37
N VAL A 294 -25.98 4.17 7.05
CA VAL A 294 -24.56 4.58 7.11
C VAL A 294 -24.31 5.78 6.20
N PHE A 295 -24.71 5.70 4.93
CA PHE A 295 -24.47 6.78 3.97
C PHE A 295 -25.18 8.08 4.39
N ASN A 296 -26.42 8.01 4.89
CA ASN A 296 -27.14 9.16 5.43
C ASN A 296 -26.46 9.73 6.68
N ALA A 297 -26.09 8.89 7.65
CA ALA A 297 -25.42 9.32 8.87
C ALA A 297 -24.07 10.02 8.60
N LEU A 298 -23.39 9.64 7.52
CA LEU A 298 -22.15 10.27 7.05
C LEU A 298 -22.36 11.48 6.13
N GLY A 299 -23.61 11.85 5.81
CA GLY A 299 -23.95 13.00 4.97
C GLY A 299 -23.63 12.80 3.48
N LEU A 300 -23.68 11.55 3.01
CA LEU A 300 -23.30 11.17 1.63
C LEU A 300 -24.50 10.99 0.69
N ILE A 301 -25.72 11.01 1.23
CA ILE A 301 -26.99 10.99 0.51
C ILE A 301 -27.85 12.08 1.15
N ALA A 302 -28.41 12.97 0.33
CA ALA A 302 -29.34 14.02 0.75
C ALA A 302 -30.79 13.53 0.64
#